data_AF-S2E4G5-F1
#
_entry.id   AF-S2E4G5-F1
#
_cell.length_a   1.000
_cell.length_b   1.000
_cell.length_c   1.000
_cell.angle_alpha   90.00
_cell.angle_beta   90.00
_cell.angle_gamma   90.00
#
_symmetry.space_group_name_H-M   'P 1'
#
loop_
_entity.id
_entity.type
_entity.pdbx_description
1 polymer ?
#
loop_
_entity_poly.entity_id
_entity_poly.type
_entity_poly.pdbx_seq_one_letter_code
_entity_poly.pdbx_strand_id
1 'polypeptide(L)'
;MTLTIKQPGIYIDDSIKNEILTLDGIIFDCDGVLIDVTKSYDLAIQKTTQYIVANMANISNPITINSKIIDGFKSTGGFNDEVDLTYAAILSIVAAEKLRIDQQKFIFDVIANTDSSGILSVEHYIEKLADVNDIKNKLSYPGTHHNNPLYQIFDQIFYGPELYLKFFKKPSQFSESGLINNDVVIVTNKLIEKLAKKITSKISIVSGRGKESVKYSLKSLLDKFDLKNSAFLEDESRELAKPNPESLIRSIKGMVCTNCVYVGDSM
;
A
#
# COMPACT_ATOMS: atom_id res chain seq x y z
N MET A 1 12.24 22.27 11.84
CA MET A 1 13.12 21.30 11.17
C MET A 1 13.75 22.03 10.00
N THR A 2 15.08 22.18 9.96
CA THR A 2 15.75 22.90 8.86
C THR A 2 16.51 21.89 8.03
N LEU A 3 15.90 21.47 6.92
CA LEU A 3 16.52 20.53 5.99
C LEU A 3 17.64 21.23 5.21
N THR A 4 18.80 20.58 5.15
CA THR A 4 19.93 21.02 4.31
C THR A 4 20.08 20.12 3.11
N ILE A 5 20.32 20.72 1.93
CA ILE A 5 20.60 19.98 0.71
C ILE A 5 22.01 19.43 0.78
N LYS A 6 22.17 18.11 0.69
CA LYS A 6 23.51 17.49 0.55
C LYS A 6 23.84 17.17 -0.89
N GLN A 7 22.86 16.73 -1.66
CA GLN A 7 22.95 16.42 -3.09
C GLN A 7 21.59 16.68 -3.74
N PRO A 8 21.48 16.79 -5.08
CA PRO A 8 20.19 16.89 -5.75
C PRO A 8 19.24 15.76 -5.31
N GLY A 9 18.07 16.13 -4.77
CA GLY A 9 17.08 15.18 -4.26
C GLY A 9 17.38 14.58 -2.88
N ILE A 10 18.52 14.90 -2.25
CA ILE A 10 18.89 14.41 -0.92
C ILE A 10 18.95 15.56 0.07
N TYR A 11 18.01 15.54 1.01
CA TYR A 11 17.87 16.52 2.08
C TYR A 11 18.16 15.81 3.42
N ILE A 12 18.88 16.49 4.31
CA ILE A 12 19.19 15.97 5.65
C ILE A 12 18.83 17.02 6.68
N ASP A 13 18.14 16.61 7.75
CA ASP A 13 18.05 17.42 8.95
C ASP A 13 19.41 17.42 9.66
N ASP A 14 20.03 18.59 9.75
CA ASP A 14 21.38 18.69 10.33
C ASP A 14 21.42 18.35 11.82
N SER A 15 20.26 18.31 12.51
CA SER A 15 20.18 17.90 13.91
C SER A 15 20.42 16.41 14.13
N ILE A 16 20.27 15.55 13.11
CA ILE A 16 20.41 14.08 13.25
C ILE A 16 21.80 13.54 12.92
N LYS A 17 22.79 14.41 12.67
CA LYS A 17 24.12 14.00 12.18
C LYS A 17 24.85 13.07 13.15
N ASN A 18 24.74 13.30 14.45
CA ASN A 18 25.43 12.51 15.45
C ASN A 18 24.72 11.17 15.67
N GLU A 19 23.40 11.15 15.58
CA GLU A 19 22.52 9.99 15.69
C GLU A 19 22.75 9.02 14.53
N ILE A 20 23.00 9.52 13.31
CA ILE A 20 23.32 8.65 12.16
C ILE A 20 24.57 7.79 12.43
N LEU A 21 25.55 8.32 13.17
CA LEU A 21 26.81 7.62 13.46
C LEU A 21 26.64 6.48 14.48
N THR A 22 25.55 6.48 15.24
CA THR A 22 25.26 5.49 16.28
C THR A 22 24.14 4.52 15.88
N LEU A 23 23.70 4.57 14.62
CA LEU A 23 22.67 3.66 14.11
C LEU A 23 23.12 2.20 14.26
N ASP A 24 22.28 1.39 14.90
CA ASP A 24 22.52 -0.02 15.15
C ASP A 24 21.45 -0.94 14.53
N GLY A 25 20.40 -0.37 13.91
CA GLY A 25 19.39 -1.09 13.13
C GLY A 25 18.87 -0.31 11.93
N ILE A 26 18.42 -1.04 10.90
CA ILE A 26 17.74 -0.48 9.73
C ILE A 26 16.43 -1.25 9.53
N ILE A 27 15.33 -0.51 9.36
CA ILE A 27 14.02 -1.09 9.08
C ILE A 27 13.53 -0.49 7.77
N PHE A 28 13.24 -1.33 6.80
CA PHE A 28 12.73 -0.91 5.49
C PHE A 28 11.21 -1.11 5.41
N ASP A 29 10.51 -0.14 4.82
CA ASP A 29 9.28 -0.44 4.11
C ASP A 29 9.56 -1.27 2.86
N CYS A 30 8.54 -1.91 2.28
CA CYS A 30 8.72 -2.71 1.07
C CYS A 30 8.37 -1.93 -0.20
N ASP A 31 7.12 -1.47 -0.30
CA ASP A 31 6.62 -0.79 -1.49
C ASP A 31 7.18 0.63 -1.58
N GLY A 32 7.56 1.07 -2.78
CA GLY A 32 8.23 2.35 -3.01
C GLY A 32 9.68 2.42 -2.53
N VAL A 33 10.14 1.47 -1.71
CA VAL A 33 11.47 1.46 -1.08
C VAL A 33 12.34 0.29 -1.57
N LEU A 34 11.90 -0.94 -1.34
CA LEU A 34 12.59 -2.15 -1.80
C LEU A 34 12.09 -2.60 -3.18
N ILE A 35 10.83 -2.29 -3.49
CA ILE A 35 10.13 -2.69 -4.72
C ILE A 35 9.39 -1.47 -5.28
N ASP A 36 9.58 -1.18 -6.56
CA ASP A 36 8.74 -0.25 -7.31
C ASP A 36 7.48 -1.00 -7.76
N VAL A 37 6.32 -0.50 -7.28
CA VAL A 37 5.00 -1.10 -7.46
C VAL A 37 4.11 -0.35 -8.46
N THR A 38 4.67 0.63 -9.16
CA THR A 38 3.93 1.44 -10.15
C THR A 38 3.34 0.62 -11.29
N LYS A 39 3.90 -0.57 -11.55
CA LYS A 39 3.42 -1.51 -12.58
C LYS A 39 2.69 -2.72 -12.00
N SER A 40 2.48 -2.76 -10.68
CA SER A 40 1.80 -3.87 -10.00
C SER A 40 0.59 -3.34 -9.22
N TYR A 41 0.78 -2.79 -8.02
CA TYR A 41 -0.32 -2.31 -7.17
C TYR A 41 -1.09 -1.14 -7.79
N ASP A 42 -0.41 -0.16 -8.40
CA ASP A 42 -1.12 0.96 -9.06
C ASP A 42 -2.02 0.45 -10.20
N LEU A 43 -1.53 -0.54 -10.96
CA LEU A 43 -2.33 -1.21 -11.99
C LEU A 43 -3.44 -2.08 -11.37
N ALA A 44 -3.24 -2.66 -10.19
CA ALA A 44 -4.24 -3.44 -9.48
C ALA A 44 -5.40 -2.54 -9.00
N ILE A 45 -5.08 -1.37 -8.42
CA ILE A 45 -6.06 -0.33 -8.09
C ILE A 45 -6.86 0.04 -9.33
N GLN A 46 -6.17 0.36 -10.43
CA GLN A 46 -6.81 0.78 -11.68
C GLN A 46 -7.75 -0.30 -12.23
N LYS A 47 -7.24 -1.54 -12.40
CA LYS A 47 -8.01 -2.64 -13.00
C LYS A 47 -9.17 -3.09 -12.10
N THR A 48 -8.96 -3.15 -10.79
CA THR A 48 -10.01 -3.53 -9.84
C THR A 48 -11.12 -2.49 -9.84
N THR A 49 -10.77 -1.20 -9.81
CA THR A 49 -11.75 -0.11 -9.89
C THR A 49 -12.57 -0.20 -11.17
N GLN A 50 -11.90 -0.33 -12.33
CA GLN A 50 -12.58 -0.45 -13.63
C GLN A 50 -13.52 -1.67 -13.68
N TYR A 51 -13.04 -2.83 -13.22
CA TYR A 51 -13.82 -4.06 -13.21
C TYR A 51 -15.08 -3.94 -12.33
N ILE A 52 -14.93 -3.44 -11.10
CA ILE A 52 -16.05 -3.31 -10.16
C ILE A 52 -17.05 -2.27 -10.65
N VAL A 53 -16.58 -1.12 -11.09
CA VAL A 53 -17.48 -0.05 -11.55
C VAL A 53 -18.29 -0.49 -12.78
N ALA A 54 -17.66 -1.22 -13.72
CA ALA A 54 -18.36 -1.78 -14.87
C ALA A 54 -19.36 -2.89 -14.49
N ASN A 55 -18.94 -3.88 -13.69
CA ASN A 55 -19.71 -5.11 -13.48
C ASN A 55 -20.65 -5.08 -12.26
N MET A 56 -20.35 -4.25 -11.25
CA MET A 56 -21.14 -4.16 -10.01
C MET A 56 -21.96 -2.88 -9.95
N ALA A 57 -21.47 -1.78 -10.54
CA ALA A 57 -22.20 -0.50 -10.60
C ALA A 57 -22.85 -0.21 -11.98
N ASN A 58 -22.59 -1.03 -13.00
CA ASN A 58 -23.12 -0.88 -14.37
C ASN A 58 -22.76 0.46 -15.04
N ILE A 59 -21.58 1.01 -14.73
CA ILE A 59 -21.09 2.27 -15.32
C ILE A 59 -20.17 1.93 -16.48
N SER A 60 -20.53 2.33 -17.70
CA SER A 60 -19.83 1.91 -18.92
C SER A 60 -18.53 2.67 -19.20
N ASN A 61 -18.41 3.91 -18.70
CA ASN A 61 -17.28 4.80 -18.99
C ASN A 61 -16.65 5.35 -17.69
N PRO A 62 -16.10 4.51 -16.80
CA PRO A 62 -15.37 5.00 -15.64
C PRO A 62 -14.06 5.68 -16.07
N ILE A 63 -13.66 6.72 -15.35
CA ILE A 63 -12.33 7.30 -15.47
C ILE A 63 -11.25 6.27 -15.11
N THR A 64 -10.05 6.48 -15.63
CA THR A 64 -8.87 5.74 -15.23
C THR A 64 -8.29 6.33 -13.95
N ILE A 65 -8.11 5.50 -12.93
CA ILE A 65 -7.35 5.87 -11.72
C ILE A 65 -5.86 5.92 -12.09
N ASN A 66 -5.31 7.13 -12.11
CA ASN A 66 -3.90 7.38 -12.44
C ASN A 66 -3.09 7.74 -11.19
N SER A 67 -1.77 7.86 -11.33
CA SER A 67 -0.87 8.16 -10.21
C SER A 67 -1.25 9.43 -9.46
N LYS A 68 -1.74 10.49 -10.14
CA LYS A 68 -2.16 11.72 -9.45
C LYS A 68 -3.34 11.51 -8.51
N ILE A 69 -4.27 10.61 -8.86
CA ILE A 69 -5.40 10.27 -7.99
C ILE A 69 -4.90 9.40 -6.82
N ILE A 70 -4.02 8.43 -7.10
CA ILE A 70 -3.43 7.56 -6.08
C ILE A 70 -2.64 8.38 -5.06
N ASP A 71 -1.71 9.21 -5.53
CA ASP A 71 -0.91 10.13 -4.71
C ASP A 71 -1.81 11.12 -3.95
N GLY A 72 -2.89 11.59 -4.59
CA GLY A 72 -3.87 12.46 -3.98
C GLY A 72 -4.51 11.84 -2.73
N PHE A 73 -5.02 10.60 -2.84
CA PHE A 73 -5.52 9.88 -1.67
C PHE A 73 -4.42 9.58 -0.66
N LYS A 74 -3.25 9.08 -1.07
CA LYS A 74 -2.14 8.79 -0.15
C LYS A 74 -1.73 10.03 0.66
N SER A 75 -1.77 11.21 0.04
CA SER A 75 -1.43 12.48 0.70
C SER A 75 -2.39 12.92 1.81
N THR A 76 -3.59 12.33 1.92
CA THR A 76 -4.50 12.60 3.05
C THR A 76 -4.05 11.88 4.34
N GLY A 77 -3.12 10.92 4.24
CA GLY A 77 -2.57 10.15 5.37
C GLY A 77 -3.42 8.96 5.81
N GLY A 78 -4.59 8.74 5.19
CA GLY A 78 -5.54 7.68 5.56
C GLY A 78 -5.52 6.43 4.66
N PHE A 79 -4.64 6.38 3.66
CA PHE A 79 -4.66 5.36 2.59
C PHE A 79 -3.35 4.58 2.50
N ASN A 80 -3.06 3.82 3.56
CA ASN A 80 -1.91 2.91 3.62
C ASN A 80 -2.21 1.50 3.08
N ASP A 81 -3.47 1.22 2.74
CA ASP A 81 -3.94 -0.03 2.11
C ASP A 81 -4.46 0.30 0.71
N GLU A 82 -3.90 -0.32 -0.32
CA GLU A 82 -4.29 -0.17 -1.71
C GLU A 82 -5.77 -0.51 -1.97
N VAL A 83 -6.36 -1.39 -1.15
CA VAL A 83 -7.77 -1.77 -1.23
C VAL A 83 -8.68 -0.69 -0.63
N ASP A 84 -8.25 0.01 0.42
CA ASP A 84 -8.94 1.21 0.94
C ASP A 84 -9.01 2.29 -0.13
N LEU A 85 -7.90 2.51 -0.84
CA LEU A 85 -7.82 3.49 -1.92
C LEU A 85 -8.72 3.09 -3.09
N THR A 86 -8.68 1.81 -3.48
CA THR A 86 -9.56 1.25 -4.50
C THR A 86 -11.04 1.45 -4.13
N TYR A 87 -11.41 1.19 -2.88
CA TYR A 87 -12.76 1.43 -2.37
C TYR A 87 -13.19 2.89 -2.50
N ALA A 88 -12.35 3.82 -2.02
CA ALA A 88 -12.61 5.26 -2.12
C ALA A 88 -12.76 5.73 -3.57
N ALA A 89 -11.95 5.21 -4.49
CA ALA A 89 -12.05 5.50 -5.91
C ALA A 89 -13.37 4.99 -6.51
N ILE A 90 -13.80 3.77 -6.17
CA ILE A 90 -15.08 3.22 -6.61
C ILE A 90 -16.25 4.07 -6.12
N LEU A 91 -16.29 4.42 -4.83
CA LEU A 91 -17.35 5.26 -4.28
C LEU A 91 -17.40 6.62 -4.97
N SER A 92 -16.24 7.25 -5.20
CA SER A 92 -16.14 8.54 -5.86
C SER A 92 -16.71 8.49 -7.28
N ILE A 93 -16.37 7.45 -8.06
CA ILE A 93 -16.90 7.30 -9.43
C ILE A 93 -18.41 7.06 -9.42
N VAL A 94 -18.90 6.19 -8.54
CA VAL A 94 -20.35 5.90 -8.45
C VAL A 94 -21.14 7.13 -8.04
N ALA A 95 -20.65 7.89 -7.06
CA ALA A 95 -21.29 9.14 -6.64
C ALA A 95 -21.29 10.19 -7.76
N ALA A 96 -20.17 10.38 -8.45
CA ALA A 96 -20.08 11.30 -9.58
C ALA A 96 -21.08 10.95 -10.71
N GLU A 97 -21.22 9.66 -11.02
CA GLU A 97 -22.19 9.17 -12.02
C GLU A 97 -23.62 9.48 -11.60
N LYS A 98 -23.99 9.22 -10.33
CA LYS A 98 -25.32 9.55 -9.80
C LYS A 98 -25.62 11.04 -9.81
N LEU A 99 -24.61 11.85 -9.51
CA LEU A 99 -24.68 13.31 -9.54
C LEU A 99 -24.64 13.89 -10.96
N ARG A 100 -24.30 13.08 -11.98
CA ARG A 100 -24.08 13.50 -13.37
C ARG A 100 -23.06 14.63 -13.51
N ILE A 101 -21.96 14.51 -12.75
CA ILE A 101 -20.83 15.45 -12.77
C ILE A 101 -19.58 14.74 -13.29
N ASP A 102 -18.60 15.54 -13.68
CA ASP A 102 -17.31 15.01 -14.15
C ASP A 102 -16.62 14.19 -13.05
N GLN A 103 -16.38 12.90 -13.33
CA GLN A 103 -15.82 11.94 -12.37
C GLN A 103 -14.40 12.35 -11.92
N GLN A 104 -13.59 12.92 -12.83
CA GLN A 104 -12.22 13.33 -12.49
C GLN A 104 -12.22 14.57 -11.58
N LYS A 105 -13.09 15.55 -11.84
CA LYS A 105 -13.25 16.70 -10.96
C LYS A 105 -13.76 16.28 -9.59
N PHE A 106 -14.75 15.37 -9.55
CA PHE A 106 -15.34 14.96 -8.29
C PHE A 106 -14.40 14.13 -7.42
N ILE A 107 -13.59 13.22 -7.99
CA ILE A 107 -12.63 12.45 -7.18
C ILE A 107 -11.58 13.35 -6.51
N PHE A 108 -11.12 14.42 -7.17
CA PHE A 108 -10.24 15.40 -6.54
C PHE A 108 -10.94 16.26 -5.49
N ASP A 109 -12.23 16.53 -5.67
CA ASP A 109 -13.05 17.19 -4.65
C ASP A 109 -13.23 16.30 -3.41
N VAL A 110 -13.44 15.00 -3.58
CA VAL A 110 -13.44 14.01 -2.49
C VAL A 110 -12.10 14.02 -1.77
N ILE A 111 -10.97 13.91 -2.49
CA ILE A 111 -9.61 13.95 -1.92
C ILE A 111 -9.41 15.22 -1.08
N ALA A 112 -9.83 16.39 -1.59
CA ALA A 112 -9.68 17.67 -0.89
C ALA A 112 -10.51 17.78 0.40
N ASN A 113 -11.53 16.95 0.57
CA ASN A 113 -12.42 16.92 1.74
C ASN A 113 -12.24 15.66 2.61
N THR A 114 -11.17 14.90 2.37
CA THR A 114 -10.83 13.67 3.09
C THR A 114 -9.60 13.91 3.96
N ASP A 115 -9.48 13.17 5.05
CA ASP A 115 -8.40 13.30 6.04
C ASP A 115 -7.76 11.95 6.40
N SER A 116 -6.97 11.93 7.47
CA SER A 116 -6.26 10.74 7.93
C SER A 116 -7.17 9.64 8.51
N SER A 117 -8.49 9.87 8.63
CA SER A 117 -9.46 8.80 8.94
C SER A 117 -9.81 7.92 7.72
N GLY A 118 -9.27 8.25 6.53
CA GLY A 118 -9.28 7.38 5.35
C GLY A 118 -10.68 7.16 4.78
N ILE A 119 -11.09 5.91 4.62
CA ILE A 119 -12.39 5.55 4.03
C ILE A 119 -13.58 6.16 4.77
N LEU A 120 -13.46 6.42 6.08
CA LEU A 120 -14.54 7.01 6.89
C LEU A 120 -14.82 8.46 6.49
N SER A 121 -13.78 9.27 6.26
CA SER A 121 -13.98 10.65 5.80
C SER A 121 -14.46 10.71 4.34
N VAL A 122 -14.05 9.77 3.49
CA VAL A 122 -14.62 9.61 2.14
C VAL A 122 -16.12 9.32 2.18
N GLU A 123 -16.53 8.31 2.96
CA GLU A 123 -17.95 7.97 3.11
C GLU A 123 -18.75 9.15 3.65
N HIS A 124 -18.26 9.78 4.73
CA HIS A 124 -18.94 10.90 5.35
C HIS A 124 -19.10 12.10 4.40
N TYR A 125 -18.12 12.35 3.52
CA TYR A 125 -18.22 13.39 2.51
C TYR A 125 -19.22 13.03 1.41
N ILE A 126 -19.09 11.83 0.83
CA ILE A 126 -19.93 11.38 -0.28
C ILE A 126 -21.39 11.25 0.12
N GLU A 127 -21.69 10.71 1.31
CA GLU A 127 -23.07 10.47 1.77
C GLU A 127 -23.88 11.76 1.99
N LYS A 128 -23.21 12.91 2.15
CA LYS A 128 -23.88 14.21 2.17
C LYS A 128 -24.39 14.65 0.80
N LEU A 129 -23.82 14.08 -0.27
CA LEU A 129 -24.01 14.52 -1.65
C LEU A 129 -24.81 13.50 -2.47
N ALA A 130 -24.54 12.20 -2.30
CA ALA A 130 -25.15 11.13 -3.07
C ALA A 130 -25.35 9.85 -2.24
N ASP A 131 -26.44 9.13 -2.50
CA ASP A 131 -26.66 7.78 -1.94
C ASP A 131 -25.82 6.75 -2.71
N VAL A 132 -24.85 6.15 -2.02
CA VAL A 132 -23.96 5.09 -2.54
C VAL A 132 -24.15 3.75 -1.83
N ASN A 133 -25.25 3.59 -1.05
CA ASN A 133 -25.48 2.37 -0.26
C ASN A 133 -25.57 1.10 -1.12
N ASP A 134 -26.06 1.21 -2.35
CA ASP A 134 -26.14 0.08 -3.28
C ASP A 134 -24.77 -0.53 -3.59
N ILE A 135 -23.76 0.29 -3.89
CA ILE A 135 -22.41 -0.20 -4.14
C ILE A 135 -21.71 -0.59 -2.84
N LYS A 136 -21.88 0.16 -1.74
CA LYS A 136 -21.32 -0.18 -0.42
C LYS A 136 -21.77 -1.57 0.03
N ASN A 137 -23.08 -1.86 -0.08
CA ASN A 137 -23.64 -3.15 0.28
C ASN A 137 -23.06 -4.29 -0.57
N LYS A 138 -22.93 -4.09 -1.89
CA LYS A 138 -22.32 -5.08 -2.80
C LYS A 138 -20.85 -5.35 -2.48
N LEU A 139 -20.10 -4.34 -2.05
CA LEU A 139 -18.68 -4.48 -1.68
C LEU A 139 -18.49 -5.01 -0.26
N SER A 140 -19.47 -4.79 0.63
CA SER A 140 -19.45 -5.23 2.02
C SER A 140 -18.14 -4.85 2.73
N TYR A 141 -17.63 -3.65 2.43
CA TYR A 141 -16.32 -3.14 2.84
C TYR A 141 -16.47 -1.98 3.84
N PRO A 142 -15.60 -1.85 4.87
CA PRO A 142 -14.52 -2.77 5.22
C PRO A 142 -15.06 -4.08 5.82
N GLY A 143 -14.31 -5.17 5.64
CA GLY A 143 -14.68 -6.51 6.13
C GLY A 143 -13.47 -7.43 6.23
N THR A 144 -13.67 -8.70 6.58
CA THR A 144 -12.56 -9.66 6.65
C THR A 144 -12.06 -10.02 5.25
N HIS A 145 -10.73 -10.03 5.06
CA HIS A 145 -10.08 -10.33 3.77
C HIS A 145 -10.62 -11.60 3.09
N HIS A 146 -10.84 -12.67 3.87
CA HIS A 146 -11.16 -13.99 3.33
C HIS A 146 -12.46 -14.09 2.51
N ASN A 147 -13.47 -13.26 2.85
CA ASN A 147 -14.82 -13.35 2.29
C ASN A 147 -15.31 -12.02 1.70
N ASN A 148 -14.54 -10.94 1.80
CA ASN A 148 -14.92 -9.66 1.24
C ASN A 148 -14.76 -9.67 -0.30
N PRO A 149 -15.80 -9.28 -1.07
CA PRO A 149 -15.76 -9.26 -2.53
C PRO A 149 -14.66 -8.37 -3.12
N LEU A 150 -14.43 -7.18 -2.55
CA LEU A 150 -13.42 -6.25 -3.03
C LEU A 150 -12.01 -6.82 -2.85
N TYR A 151 -11.68 -7.34 -1.66
CA TYR A 151 -10.40 -8.02 -1.42
C TYR A 151 -10.21 -9.18 -2.39
N GLN A 152 -11.21 -10.05 -2.57
CA GLN A 152 -11.08 -11.18 -3.48
C GLN A 152 -10.83 -10.75 -4.93
N ILE A 153 -11.53 -9.74 -5.45
CA ILE A 153 -11.31 -9.27 -6.82
C ILE A 153 -9.91 -8.68 -6.95
N PHE A 154 -9.50 -7.84 -5.98
CA PHE A 154 -8.19 -7.22 -5.95
C PHE A 154 -7.07 -8.28 -5.92
N ASP A 155 -7.14 -9.22 -4.98
CA ASP A 155 -6.16 -10.30 -4.80
C ASP A 155 -6.06 -11.19 -6.04
N GLN A 156 -7.18 -11.54 -6.67
CA GLN A 156 -7.17 -12.35 -7.88
C GLN A 156 -6.48 -11.64 -9.06
N ILE A 157 -6.72 -10.33 -9.22
CA ILE A 157 -6.07 -9.52 -10.26
C ILE A 157 -4.57 -9.34 -9.95
N PHE A 158 -4.23 -9.09 -8.69
CA PHE A 158 -2.86 -8.84 -8.26
C PHE A 158 -1.99 -10.11 -8.31
N TYR A 159 -2.45 -11.20 -7.71
CA TYR A 159 -1.70 -12.46 -7.65
C TYR A 159 -1.83 -13.29 -8.94
N GLY A 160 -2.93 -13.13 -9.69
CA GLY A 160 -3.23 -13.98 -10.84
C GLY A 160 -3.62 -15.41 -10.43
N PRO A 161 -4.03 -16.26 -11.39
CA PRO A 161 -4.68 -17.54 -11.10
C PRO A 161 -3.81 -18.53 -10.32
N GLU A 162 -2.52 -18.62 -10.65
CA GLU A 162 -1.62 -19.60 -10.03
C GLU A 162 -1.30 -19.26 -8.57
N LEU A 163 -0.91 -18.01 -8.29
CA LEU A 163 -0.57 -17.59 -6.93
C LEU A 163 -1.81 -17.45 -6.06
N TYR A 164 -2.92 -16.96 -6.62
CA TYR A 164 -4.18 -16.87 -5.88
C TYR A 164 -4.63 -18.26 -5.42
N LEU A 165 -4.58 -19.27 -6.31
CA LEU A 165 -4.86 -20.67 -5.93
C LEU A 165 -3.89 -21.18 -4.86
N LYS A 166 -2.60 -20.85 -4.98
CA LYS A 166 -1.58 -21.27 -4.01
C LYS A 166 -1.84 -20.70 -2.63
N PHE A 167 -2.13 -19.41 -2.52
CA PHE A 167 -2.28 -18.69 -1.25
C PHE A 167 -3.65 -18.89 -0.61
N PHE A 168 -4.72 -18.76 -1.38
CA PHE A 168 -6.10 -18.76 -0.85
C PHE A 168 -6.83 -20.09 -1.02
N LYS A 169 -6.22 -21.08 -1.70
CA LYS A 169 -6.81 -22.39 -1.99
C LYS A 169 -8.15 -22.31 -2.72
N LYS A 170 -8.34 -21.24 -3.50
CA LYS A 170 -9.54 -20.97 -4.31
C LYS A 170 -9.11 -20.67 -5.75
N PRO A 171 -9.85 -21.14 -6.78
CA PRO A 171 -9.55 -20.76 -8.15
C PRO A 171 -9.83 -19.27 -8.36
N SER A 172 -9.03 -18.63 -9.22
CA SER A 172 -9.33 -17.28 -9.71
C SER A 172 -10.39 -17.34 -10.82
N GLN A 173 -11.27 -16.35 -10.86
CA GLN A 173 -12.18 -16.11 -11.98
C GLN A 173 -11.48 -15.43 -13.18
N PHE A 174 -10.30 -14.87 -12.95
CA PHE A 174 -9.47 -14.22 -13.98
C PHE A 174 -8.43 -15.20 -14.52
N SER A 175 -8.10 -15.05 -15.81
CA SER A 175 -7.17 -15.93 -16.52
C SER A 175 -5.83 -15.26 -16.80
N GLU A 176 -5.78 -13.93 -16.67
CA GLU A 176 -4.62 -13.11 -16.90
C GLU A 176 -3.52 -13.36 -15.88
N SER A 177 -2.27 -13.15 -16.30
CA SER A 177 -1.13 -13.21 -15.39
C SER A 177 -1.24 -12.16 -14.29
N GLY A 178 -0.83 -12.53 -13.07
CA GLY A 178 -0.87 -11.64 -11.91
C GLY A 178 0.01 -10.41 -12.09
N LEU A 179 -0.51 -9.25 -11.68
CA LEU A 179 0.22 -8.00 -11.73
C LEU A 179 1.46 -7.95 -10.82
N ILE A 180 1.52 -8.78 -9.77
CA ILE A 180 2.71 -8.95 -8.93
C ILE A 180 3.97 -9.33 -9.75
N ASN A 181 3.79 -9.95 -10.92
CA ASN A 181 4.90 -10.31 -11.83
C ASN A 181 5.59 -9.08 -12.44
N ASN A 182 4.97 -7.91 -12.35
CA ASN A 182 5.50 -6.65 -12.84
C ASN A 182 6.27 -5.87 -11.77
N ASP A 183 6.36 -6.39 -10.53
CA ASP A 183 7.16 -5.78 -9.46
C ASP A 183 8.61 -5.56 -9.93
N VAL A 184 9.12 -4.35 -9.75
CA VAL A 184 10.50 -4.02 -10.08
C VAL A 184 11.31 -3.91 -8.79
N VAL A 185 12.17 -4.90 -8.54
CA VAL A 185 13.01 -4.91 -7.34
C VAL A 185 14.07 -3.80 -7.42
N ILE A 186 14.02 -2.85 -6.49
CA ILE A 186 14.96 -1.72 -6.38
C ILE A 186 16.19 -2.13 -5.58
N VAL A 187 15.98 -2.87 -4.48
CA VAL A 187 17.05 -3.29 -3.58
C VAL A 187 17.99 -4.29 -4.25
N THR A 188 19.29 -4.15 -4.02
CA THR A 188 20.29 -5.08 -4.56
C THR A 188 21.09 -5.72 -3.44
N ASN A 189 21.59 -6.94 -3.66
CA ASN A 189 22.49 -7.60 -2.71
C ASN A 189 23.71 -6.72 -2.38
N LYS A 190 24.27 -6.02 -3.38
CA LYS A 190 25.39 -5.09 -3.18
C LYS A 190 25.04 -3.94 -2.23
N LEU A 191 23.82 -3.41 -2.30
CA LEU A 191 23.35 -2.37 -1.39
C LEU A 191 23.25 -2.91 0.03
N ILE A 192 22.59 -4.06 0.22
CA ILE A 192 22.44 -4.68 1.55
C ILE A 192 23.80 -4.98 2.17
N GLU A 193 24.73 -5.56 1.42
CA GLU A 193 26.10 -5.82 1.90
C GLU A 193 26.85 -4.54 2.29
N LYS A 194 26.65 -3.45 1.53
CA LYS A 194 27.26 -2.16 1.84
C LYS A 194 26.69 -1.56 3.12
N LEU A 195 25.37 -1.65 3.31
CA LEU A 195 24.70 -1.22 4.54
C LEU A 195 25.16 -2.06 5.74
N ALA A 196 25.22 -3.39 5.58
CA ALA A 196 25.69 -4.30 6.61
C ALA A 196 27.12 -4.00 7.08
N LYS A 197 28.02 -3.68 6.13
CA LYS A 197 29.41 -3.33 6.44
C LYS A 197 29.58 -1.94 7.05
N LYS A 198 28.71 -0.98 6.70
CA LYS A 198 28.86 0.43 7.10
C LYS A 198 28.08 0.80 8.35
N ILE A 199 26.95 0.14 8.60
CA ILE A 199 26.00 0.50 9.65
C ILE A 199 25.82 -0.71 10.57
N THR A 200 25.10 -1.73 10.10
CA THR A 200 24.70 -2.87 10.93
C THR A 200 24.17 -4.01 10.06
N SER A 201 24.39 -5.25 10.49
CA SER A 201 23.75 -6.42 9.88
C SER A 201 22.30 -6.63 10.34
N LYS A 202 21.80 -5.83 11.30
CA LYS A 202 20.43 -5.89 11.80
C LYS A 202 19.49 -5.10 10.89
N ILE A 203 19.03 -5.77 9.84
CA ILE A 203 18.19 -5.17 8.80
C ILE A 203 16.87 -5.95 8.74
N SER A 204 15.74 -5.30 9.00
CA SER A 204 14.40 -5.92 8.96
C SER A 204 13.48 -5.20 7.98
N ILE A 205 12.30 -5.78 7.76
CA ILE A 205 11.23 -5.22 6.93
C ILE A 205 9.99 -5.01 7.80
N VAL A 206 9.31 -3.87 7.66
CA VAL A 206 7.97 -3.63 8.19
C VAL A 206 7.10 -3.12 7.04
N SER A 207 6.29 -4.03 6.50
CA SER A 207 5.59 -3.86 5.22
C SER A 207 4.08 -4.02 5.37
N GLY A 208 3.31 -3.29 4.56
CA GLY A 208 1.87 -3.54 4.37
C GLY A 208 1.62 -4.96 3.84
N ARG A 209 2.39 -5.37 2.81
CA ARG A 209 2.32 -6.70 2.20
C ARG A 209 2.39 -7.88 3.18
N GLY A 210 1.75 -8.97 2.79
CA GLY A 210 1.93 -10.29 3.38
C GLY A 210 3.29 -10.90 3.03
N LYS A 211 3.78 -11.79 3.89
CA LYS A 211 5.13 -12.36 3.79
C LYS A 211 5.35 -13.10 2.48
N GLU A 212 4.36 -13.86 2.02
CA GLU A 212 4.48 -14.64 0.79
C GLU A 212 4.49 -13.74 -0.47
N SER A 213 3.82 -12.59 -0.44
CA SER A 213 3.89 -11.56 -1.49
C SER A 213 5.30 -10.98 -1.58
N VAL A 214 5.86 -10.52 -0.45
CA VAL A 214 7.24 -10.01 -0.40
C VAL A 214 8.25 -11.05 -0.86
N LYS A 215 8.07 -12.30 -0.42
CA LYS A 215 8.93 -13.43 -0.80
C LYS A 215 8.88 -13.72 -2.30
N TYR A 216 7.70 -13.62 -2.92
CA TYR A 216 7.57 -13.82 -4.36
C TYR A 216 8.41 -12.82 -5.14
N SER A 217 8.36 -11.54 -4.74
CA SER A 217 9.02 -10.45 -5.44
C SER A 217 10.53 -10.39 -5.16
N LEU A 218 10.93 -10.45 -3.87
CA LEU A 218 12.35 -10.36 -3.48
C LEU A 218 13.14 -11.65 -3.68
N LYS A 219 12.46 -12.81 -3.74
CA LYS A 219 13.10 -14.12 -3.92
C LYS A 219 14.22 -14.33 -2.88
N SER A 220 15.43 -14.71 -3.31
CA SER A 220 16.57 -14.95 -2.42
C SER A 220 17.14 -13.70 -1.75
N LEU A 221 16.75 -12.49 -2.18
CA LEU A 221 17.14 -11.27 -1.47
C LEU A 221 16.45 -11.17 -0.10
N LEU A 222 15.27 -11.78 0.05
CA LEU A 222 14.56 -11.80 1.32
C LEU A 222 15.37 -12.46 2.44
N ASP A 223 16.20 -13.46 2.11
CA ASP A 223 17.06 -14.18 3.06
C ASP A 223 18.16 -13.29 3.69
N LYS A 224 18.34 -12.07 3.19
CA LYS A 224 19.29 -11.10 3.71
C LYS A 224 18.73 -10.25 4.86
N PHE A 225 17.44 -10.36 5.13
CA PHE A 225 16.75 -9.62 6.18
C PHE A 225 16.51 -10.50 7.41
N ASP A 226 16.41 -9.88 8.57
CA ASP A 226 16.01 -10.53 9.81
C ASP A 226 14.49 -10.78 9.79
N LEU A 227 14.08 -11.88 9.15
CA LEU A 227 12.68 -12.24 9.01
C LEU A 227 11.99 -12.57 10.33
N LYS A 228 12.77 -12.93 11.37
CA LYS A 228 12.22 -13.19 12.71
C LYS A 228 11.73 -11.88 13.34
N ASN A 229 12.44 -10.79 13.09
CA ASN A 229 12.12 -9.47 13.61
C ASN A 229 11.50 -8.55 12.56
N SER A 230 11.01 -9.09 11.45
CA SER A 230 10.25 -8.36 10.43
C SER A 230 8.74 -8.50 10.66
N ALA A 231 7.95 -7.55 10.15
CA ALA A 231 6.49 -7.57 10.23
C ALA A 231 5.86 -7.42 8.83
N PHE A 232 4.80 -8.20 8.58
CA PHE A 232 4.08 -8.28 7.31
C PHE A 232 2.58 -8.13 7.63
N LEU A 233 2.02 -6.95 7.38
CA LEU A 233 0.77 -6.51 8.04
C LEU A 233 -0.50 -7.14 7.47
N GLU A 234 -0.55 -7.51 6.20
CA GLU A 234 -1.66 -8.30 5.62
C GLU A 234 -1.85 -9.66 6.32
N ASP A 235 -0.79 -10.19 6.95
CA ASP A 235 -0.85 -11.46 7.70
C ASP A 235 -1.32 -11.26 9.17
N GLU A 236 -1.58 -10.00 9.58
CA GLU A 236 -1.94 -9.62 10.94
C GLU A 236 -3.34 -8.97 11.02
N SER A 237 -3.77 -8.61 12.23
CA SER A 237 -5.01 -7.85 12.42
C SER A 237 -4.90 -6.46 11.78
N ARG A 238 -5.98 -5.99 11.15
CA ARG A 238 -6.07 -4.63 10.60
C ARG A 238 -5.83 -3.53 11.64
N GLU A 239 -6.04 -3.81 12.92
CA GLU A 239 -5.70 -2.88 14.01
C GLU A 239 -4.20 -2.59 14.12
N LEU A 240 -3.36 -3.49 13.62
CA LEU A 240 -1.90 -3.34 13.55
C LEU A 240 -1.43 -2.71 12.24
N ALA A 241 -2.33 -2.39 11.32
CA ALA A 241 -2.01 -1.71 10.08
C ALA A 241 -1.41 -0.32 10.35
N LYS A 242 -0.61 0.19 9.43
CA LYS A 242 -0.04 1.54 9.52
C LYS A 242 -1.18 2.56 9.59
N PRO A 243 -1.09 3.59 10.46
CA PRO A 243 0.11 4.07 11.15
C PRO A 243 0.33 3.53 12.57
N ASN A 244 -0.28 2.40 12.96
CA ASN A 244 -0.04 1.81 14.28
C ASN A 244 1.46 1.48 14.46
N PRO A 245 2.14 2.02 15.50
CA PRO A 245 3.59 1.86 15.66
C PRO A 245 4.00 0.49 16.21
N GLU A 246 3.07 -0.35 16.67
CA GLU A 246 3.37 -1.58 17.40
C GLU A 246 4.27 -2.54 16.58
N SER A 247 4.01 -2.69 15.28
CA SER A 247 4.82 -3.53 14.40
C SER A 247 6.27 -3.04 14.27
N LEU A 248 6.46 -1.71 14.22
CA LEU A 248 7.78 -1.10 14.21
C LEU A 248 8.48 -1.28 15.56
N ILE A 249 7.77 -1.06 16.67
CA ILE A 249 8.29 -1.23 18.03
C ILE A 249 8.72 -2.68 18.29
N ARG A 250 7.91 -3.67 17.88
CA ARG A 250 8.24 -5.10 17.97
C ARG A 250 9.52 -5.42 17.21
N SER A 251 9.67 -4.89 16.00
CA SER A 251 10.88 -5.08 15.19
C SER A 251 12.13 -4.51 15.87
N ILE A 252 12.07 -3.26 16.36
CA ILE A 252 13.20 -2.61 17.06
C ILE A 252 13.61 -3.40 18.30
N LYS A 253 12.64 -3.79 19.15
CA LYS A 253 12.89 -4.58 20.36
C LYS A 253 13.46 -5.95 20.04
N GLY A 254 12.90 -6.63 19.04
CA GLY A 254 13.32 -7.97 18.64
C GLY A 254 14.75 -8.02 18.08
N MET A 255 15.14 -7.00 17.34
CA MET A 255 16.53 -6.83 16.87
C MET A 255 17.49 -6.39 17.99
N VAL A 256 16.99 -6.03 19.16
CA VAL A 256 17.77 -5.48 20.28
C VAL A 256 18.57 -4.26 19.82
N CYS A 257 17.88 -3.33 19.16
CA CYS A 257 18.44 -2.08 18.68
C CYS A 257 18.06 -0.92 19.60
N THR A 258 18.95 0.05 19.72
CA THR A 258 18.75 1.26 20.52
C THR A 258 18.53 2.49 19.65
N ASN A 259 19.09 2.50 18.44
CA ASN A 259 18.98 3.59 17.49
C ASN A 259 18.77 3.05 16.07
N CYS A 260 17.51 3.00 15.65
CA CYS A 260 17.10 2.51 14.34
C CYS A 260 16.77 3.64 13.39
N VAL A 261 17.06 3.43 12.11
CA VAL A 261 16.48 4.22 11.02
C VAL A 261 15.35 3.43 10.35
N TYR A 262 14.20 4.08 10.17
CA TYR A 262 13.13 3.59 9.30
C TYR A 262 13.26 4.24 7.93
N VAL A 263 13.13 3.46 6.86
CA VAL A 263 13.18 3.93 5.48
C VAL A 263 11.83 3.63 4.82
N GLY A 264 11.03 4.68 4.61
CA GLY A 264 9.72 4.64 3.98
C GLY A 264 9.60 5.64 2.84
N ASP A 265 8.59 5.47 1.99
CA ASP A 265 8.19 6.39 0.91
C ASP A 265 6.93 7.21 1.25
N SER A 266 6.15 6.74 2.23
CA SER A 266 4.94 7.37 2.77
C SER A 266 5.25 8.33 3.93
N MET A 267 4.43 9.39 4.06
CA MET A 267 4.51 10.39 5.15
C MET A 267 3.70 10.00 6.37
#